data_AF-A0A2N3E6X5-F1
#
_entry.id   AF-A0A2N3E6X5-F1
#
_cell.length_a   1.000
_cell.length_b   1.000
_cell.length_c   1.000
_cell.angle_alpha   90.00
_cell.angle_beta   90.00
_cell.angle_gamma   90.00
#
_symmetry.space_group_name_H-M   'P 1'
#
loop_
_entity.id
_entity.type
_entity.pdbx_description
1 polymer ?
#
loop_
_entity_poly.entity_id
_entity_poly.type
_entity_poly.pdbx_seq_one_letter_code
_entity_poly.pdbx_strand_id
1 'polypeptide(L)' 'MTDKLRIALAQLNPVVGDIAGNVEKAVAARREAALAGADLIIFSELFLSGYPPEDLVLKPAFQRAAMA' A
#
# COMPACT_ATOMS: atom_id res chain seq x y z
N MET A 1 17.64 -0.38 -24.34
CA MET A 1 17.57 -0.30 -22.87
C MET A 1 17.22 1.13 -22.51
N THR A 2 16.46 1.34 -21.42
CA THR A 2 16.19 2.68 -20.90
C THR A 2 17.21 2.96 -19.79
N ASP A 3 17.85 4.13 -19.84
CA ASP A 3 18.85 4.57 -18.86
C ASP A 3 18.22 5.35 -17.68
N LYS A 4 16.88 5.45 -17.65
CA LYS A 4 16.14 6.22 -16.66
C LYS A 4 15.02 5.39 -16.04
N LEU A 5 15.01 5.34 -14.72
CA LEU A 5 13.94 4.75 -13.92
C LEU A 5 13.24 5.86 -13.13
N ARG A 6 11.92 6.00 -13.28
CA ARG A 6 11.09 6.94 -12.51
C ARG A 6 10.39 6.18 -11.38
N ILE A 7 10.70 6.55 -10.13
CA ILE A 7 10.13 5.94 -8.95
C ILE A 7 9.20 6.95 -8.26
N ALA A 8 7.95 6.55 -8.03
CA ALA A 8 7.00 7.29 -7.20
C ALA A 8 7.08 6.78 -5.75
N LEU A 9 7.10 7.71 -4.80
CA LEU A 9 7.07 7.41 -3.37
C LEU A 9 5.68 7.78 -2.83
N ALA A 10 4.89 6.76 -2.47
CA ALA A 10 3.54 6.93 -1.96
C ALA A 10 3.54 7.21 -0.45
N GLN A 11 3.73 8.47 -0.08
CA GLN A 11 3.65 8.91 1.31
C GLN A 11 2.20 9.24 1.67
N LEU A 12 1.47 8.23 2.14
CA LEU A 12 0.04 8.32 2.45
C LEU A 12 -0.24 7.94 3.91
N ASN A 13 -1.51 8.09 4.32
CA ASN A 13 -1.97 7.80 5.68
C ASN A 13 -2.87 6.53 5.71
N PRO A 14 -2.29 5.32 5.71
CA PRO A 14 -3.05 4.08 5.88
C PRO A 14 -3.63 3.99 7.30
N VAL A 15 -4.78 3.34 7.45
CA VAL A 15 -5.47 3.17 8.74
C VAL A 15 -5.32 1.71 9.19
N VAL A 16 -4.82 1.48 10.40
CA VAL A 16 -4.66 0.12 10.95
C VAL A 16 -6.01 -0.60 10.97
N GLY A 17 -6.09 -1.80 10.39
CA GLY A 17 -7.32 -2.59 10.34
C GLY A 17 -8.23 -2.34 9.13
N ASP A 18 -8.11 -1.19 8.47
CA ASP A 18 -8.93 -0.84 7.31
C ASP A 18 -8.31 -1.35 6.00
N ILE A 19 -8.31 -2.68 5.82
CA ILE A 19 -7.66 -3.31 4.66
C ILE A 19 -8.25 -2.81 3.34
N ALA A 20 -9.58 -2.79 3.23
CA ALA A 20 -10.28 -2.38 2.01
C ALA A 20 -9.99 -0.90 1.67
N GLY A 21 -10.11 0.00 2.65
CA GLY A 21 -9.80 1.42 2.44
C GLY A 21 -8.33 1.67 2.12
N ASN A 22 -7.40 0.90 2.68
CA ASN A 22 -5.98 1.00 2.34
C ASN A 22 -5.67 0.47 0.93
N VAL A 23 -6.36 -0.58 0.46
CA VAL A 23 -6.30 -1.03 -0.93
C VAL A 23 -6.79 0.06 -1.87
N GLU A 24 -7.91 0.71 -1.56
CA GLU A 24 -8.43 1.82 -2.37
C GLU A 24 -7.43 2.97 -2.47
N LYS A 25 -6.79 3.36 -1.35
CA LYS A 25 -5.71 4.36 -1.34
C LYS A 25 -4.53 3.93 -2.22
N ALA A 26 -4.09 2.67 -2.13
CA ALA A 26 -2.99 2.14 -2.92
C ALA A 26 -3.30 2.15 -4.42
N VAL A 27 -4.52 1.76 -4.81
CA VAL A 27 -4.99 1.75 -6.19
C VAL A 27 -5.06 3.18 -6.75
N ALA A 28 -5.61 4.13 -5.98
CA ALA A 28 -5.65 5.53 -6.38
C ALA A 28 -4.24 6.10 -6.61
N ALA A 29 -3.33 5.92 -5.65
CA ALA A 29 -1.95 6.38 -5.77
C ALA A 29 -1.20 5.71 -6.92
N ARG A 30 -1.45 4.42 -7.18
CA ARG A 30 -0.87 3.71 -8.34
C ARG A 30 -1.36 4.29 -9.66
N ARG A 31 -2.63 4.70 -9.75
CA ARG A 31 -3.20 5.36 -10.94
C ARG A 31 -2.54 6.72 -11.15
N GLU A 32 -2.41 7.54 -10.10
CA GLU A 32 -1.71 8.83 -10.17
C GLU A 32 -0.25 8.68 -10.60
N ALA A 33 0.48 7.72 -10.03
CA ALA A 33 1.85 7.43 -10.42
C ALA A 33 1.96 6.94 -11.88
N ALA A 34 0.97 6.17 -12.36
CA ALA A 34 0.90 5.78 -13.77
C ALA A 34 0.78 7.00 -14.69
N LEU A 35 -0.11 7.92 -14.36
CA LEU A 35 -0.34 9.15 -15.13
C LEU A 35 0.89 10.07 -15.12
N ALA A 36 1.66 10.05 -14.03
CA ALA A 36 2.95 10.74 -13.92
C ALA A 36 4.11 10.03 -14.65
N GLY A 37 3.86 8.86 -15.26
CA GLY A 37 4.86 8.09 -16.00
C GLY A 37 5.89 7.38 -15.10
N ALA A 38 5.51 7.02 -13.87
CA ALA A 38 6.36 6.22 -13.00
C ALA A 38 6.46 4.76 -13.46
N ASP A 39 7.67 4.22 -13.40
CA ASP A 39 7.97 2.81 -13.69
C ASP A 39 7.77 1.93 -12.45
N LEU A 40 7.99 2.50 -11.26
CA LEU A 40 7.84 1.85 -9.96
C LEU A 40 7.14 2.79 -8.98
N ILE A 41 6.28 2.25 -8.13
CA ILE A 41 5.75 2.95 -6.95
C ILE A 41 6.10 2.16 -5.69
N ILE A 42 6.48 2.86 -4.62
CA ILE A 42 6.84 2.27 -3.34
C ILE A 42 5.91 2.82 -2.26
N PHE A 43 5.42 1.94 -1.39
CA PHE A 43 4.58 2.27 -0.23
C PHE A 43 5.36 2.03 1.07
N SER A 44 4.85 2.56 2.19
CA SER A 44 5.42 2.31 3.52
C SER A 44 5.27 0.84 3.94
N GLU A 45 6.04 0.44 4.95
CA GLU A 45 5.90 -0.88 5.57
C GLU A 45 4.45 -1.15 5.99
N LEU A 46 3.99 -2.38 5.75
CA LEU A 46 2.66 -2.87 6.15
C LEU A 46 1.50 -1.95 5.69
N PHE A 47 1.65 -1.27 4.55
CA PHE A 47 0.68 -0.28 4.06
C PHE A 47 -0.77 -0.78 4.04
N LEU A 48 -1.00 -2.00 3.53
CA LEU A 48 -2.36 -2.55 3.39
C LEU A 48 -3.00 -2.83 4.76
N SER A 49 -2.23 -3.35 5.71
CA SER A 49 -2.70 -3.64 7.06
C SER A 49 -2.71 -2.41 7.99
N GLY A 50 -1.96 -1.38 7.64
CA GLY A 50 -1.52 -0.31 8.53
C GLY A 50 -0.42 -0.77 9.50
N TYR A 51 0.28 0.22 10.07
CA TYR A 51 1.40 0.00 11.00
C TYR A 51 1.32 0.93 12.23
N PRO A 52 1.62 0.43 13.45
CA PRO A 52 1.84 -0.97 13.80
C PRO A 52 0.50 -1.72 13.97
N PRO A 53 0.37 -2.98 13.53
CA PRO A 53 -0.83 -3.77 13.74
C PRO A 53 -0.91 -4.41 15.15
N GLU A 54 0.19 -4.46 15.88
CA GLU A 54 0.27 -5.08 17.23
C GLU A 54 -0.41 -6.48 17.26
N ASP A 55 -1.17 -6.79 18.30
CA ASP A 55 -1.83 -8.08 18.51
C ASP A 55 -2.90 -8.43 17.45
N LEU A 56 -3.27 -7.50 16.56
CA LEU A 56 -4.16 -7.83 15.44
C LEU A 56 -3.56 -8.92 14.55
N VAL A 57 -2.23 -9.00 14.45
CA VAL A 57 -1.54 -10.05 13.69
C VAL A 57 -1.83 -11.46 14.23
N LEU A 58 -2.26 -11.58 15.49
CA LEU A 58 -2.63 -12.85 16.12
C LEU A 58 -4.09 -13.24 15.85
N LYS A 59 -4.90 -12.37 15.25
CA LYS A 59 -6.32 -12.63 14.99
C LYS A 59 -6.50 -13.28 13.62
N PRO A 60 -7.03 -14.52 13.53
CA PRO A 60 -7.21 -15.21 12.24
C PRO A 60 -8.10 -14.44 11.26
N ALA A 61 -9.06 -13.66 11.75
CA ALA A 61 -9.90 -12.82 10.90
C ALA A 61 -9.10 -11.70 10.23
N PHE A 62 -8.18 -11.07 10.95
CA PHE A 62 -7.30 -10.02 10.42
C PHE A 62 -6.30 -10.60 9.40
N GLN A 63 -5.70 -11.75 9.70
CA GLN A 63 -4.83 -12.46 8.76
C GLN A 63 -5.55 -12.81 7.45
N ARG A 64 -6.77 -13.37 7.54
CA ARG A 64 -7.57 -13.67 6.34
C ARG A 64 -7.92 -12.41 5.54
N ALA A 65 -8.24 -11.31 6.21
CA ALA A 65 -8.52 -10.04 5.53
C ALA A 65 -7.28 -9.49 4.82
N ALA A 66 -6.09 -9.61 5.42
CA ALA A 66 -4.82 -9.14 4.85
C ALA A 66 -4.27 -10.04 3.73
N MET A 67 -4.81 -11.25 3.57
CA MET A 67 -4.43 -12.20 2.51
C MET A 67 -5.45 -12.27 1.35
N ALA A 68 -6.58 -11.56 1.47
CA ALA A 68 -7.62 -11.49 0.45
C ALA A 68 -7.24 -10.52 -0.67
#